data_AF-A0A800LS84-F1
#
_entry.id   AF-A0A800LS84-F1
#
_cell.length_a   1.000
_cell.length_b   1.000
_cell.length_c   1.000
_cell.angle_alpha   90.00
_cell.angle_beta   90.00
_cell.angle_gamma   90.00
#
_symmetry.space_group_name_H-M   'P 1'
#
loop_
_entity.id
_entity.type
_entity.pdbx_description
1 polymer ?
#
loop_
_entity_poly.entity_id
_entity_poly.type
_entity_poly.pdbx_seq_one_letter_code
_entity_poly.pdbx_strand_id
1 'polypeptide(L)'
;MTAPHRPLRTEVVPEICVEGAVEAIAFHVKAFGAEEMFTHALDDGRVLHAEISFDGFVIFVVDDFPEMNNGVGSSPKAIGGSPLVLHRDVVDVDAATQQAVAAGATLDFGSEDMF
;
A
#
# COMPACT_ATOMS: atom_id res chain seq x y z
N MET A 1 29.18 8.71 3.04
CA MET A 1 27.86 8.89 3.68
C MET A 1 26.95 9.49 2.62
N THR A 2 26.18 8.64 1.94
CA THR A 2 25.22 9.06 0.92
C THR A 2 24.08 9.79 1.61
N ALA A 3 23.66 10.95 1.09
CA ALA A 3 22.52 11.68 1.63
C ALA A 3 21.30 10.73 1.71
N PRO A 4 20.40 10.88 2.72
CA PRO A 4 19.17 10.10 2.74
C PRO A 4 18.47 10.27 1.40
N HIS A 5 18.20 9.15 0.72
CA HIS A 5 17.53 9.15 -0.56
C HIS A 5 16.18 9.81 -0.35
N ARG A 6 16.01 11.04 -0.85
CA ARG A 6 14.70 11.68 -0.85
C ARG A 6 13.80 10.78 -1.70
N PRO A 7 12.72 10.22 -1.15
CA PRO A 7 11.86 9.34 -1.93
C PRO A 7 11.40 10.09 -3.19
N LEU A 8 11.56 9.44 -4.34
CA LEU A 8 11.10 9.94 -5.61
C LEU A 8 9.57 9.87 -5.60
N ARG A 9 8.95 10.97 -5.22
CA ARG A 9 7.54 11.18 -5.58
C ARG A 9 7.49 11.31 -7.09
N THR A 10 6.84 10.36 -7.74
CA THR A 10 6.37 10.51 -9.11
C THR A 10 5.43 11.72 -9.19
N GLU A 11 5.24 12.31 -10.37
CA GLU A 11 4.33 13.45 -10.54
C GLU A 11 2.88 13.14 -10.10
N VAL A 12 2.54 11.86 -10.09
CA VAL A 12 1.28 11.30 -9.57
C VAL A 12 1.61 10.27 -8.50
N VAL A 13 1.03 10.42 -7.32
CA VAL A 13 1.15 9.45 -6.21
C VAL A 13 -0.19 8.77 -6.01
N PRO A 14 -0.27 7.44 -6.12
CA PRO A 14 -1.50 6.73 -5.82
C PRO A 14 -1.77 6.77 -4.32
N GLU A 15 -3.04 6.95 -3.97
CA GLU A 15 -3.54 6.86 -2.61
C GLU A 15 -4.52 5.69 -2.54
N ILE A 16 -4.33 4.82 -1.55
CA ILE A 16 -5.25 3.71 -1.28
C ILE A 16 -6.00 3.96 0.03
N CYS A 17 -7.33 3.86 -0.04
CA CYS A 17 -8.23 3.96 1.10
C CYS A 17 -8.60 2.54 1.57
N VAL A 18 -8.44 2.26 2.87
CA VAL A 18 -8.63 0.93 3.45
C VAL A 18 -9.40 0.99 4.76
N GLU A 19 -9.90 -0.15 5.22
CA GLU A 19 -10.35 -0.32 6.61
C GLU A 19 -9.19 -0.89 7.43
N GLY A 20 -8.56 -0.10 8.29
CA GLY A 20 -7.38 -0.51 9.07
C GLY A 20 -6.08 -0.19 8.34
N ALA A 21 -5.78 1.11 8.21
CA ALA A 21 -4.56 1.55 7.54
C ALA A 21 -3.27 1.14 8.26
N VAL A 22 -3.30 1.06 9.60
CA VAL A 22 -2.15 0.58 10.40
C VAL A 22 -1.79 -0.86 10.01
N GLU A 23 -2.79 -1.74 9.95
CA GLU A 23 -2.61 -3.14 9.55
C GLU A 23 -2.20 -3.25 8.08
N ALA A 24 -2.76 -2.40 7.21
CA ALA A 24 -2.38 -2.35 5.80
C ALA A 24 -0.92 -1.92 5.61
N ILE A 25 -0.46 -0.89 6.33
CA ILE A 25 0.95 -0.47 6.30
C ILE A 25 1.84 -1.61 6.77
N ALA A 26 1.54 -2.23 7.91
CA ALA A 26 2.30 -3.36 8.43
C ALA A 26 2.36 -4.54 7.44
N PHE A 27 1.26 -4.81 6.74
CA PHE A 27 1.22 -5.80 5.66
C PHE A 27 2.16 -5.41 4.52
N HIS A 28 2.17 -4.16 4.04
CA HIS A 28 3.07 -3.74 2.97
C HIS A 28 4.55 -3.79 3.37
N VAL A 29 4.87 -3.45 4.63
CA VAL A 29 6.24 -3.63 5.17
C VAL A 29 6.65 -5.10 5.10
N LYS A 30 5.80 -6.01 5.57
CA LYS A 30 6.10 -7.45 5.62
C LYS A 30 6.12 -8.11 4.24
N ALA A 31 5.10 -7.86 3.43
CA ALA A 31 4.86 -8.52 2.14
C ALA A 31 5.77 -8.01 1.04
N PHE A 32 6.07 -6.72 1.06
CA PHE A 32 6.71 -6.03 -0.07
C PHE A 32 7.96 -5.25 0.34
N GLY A 33 8.36 -5.29 1.62
CA GLY A 33 9.52 -4.56 2.10
C GLY A 33 9.33 -3.05 2.06
N ALA A 34 8.09 -2.57 2.21
CA ALA A 34 7.82 -1.14 2.24
C ALA A 34 8.50 -0.48 3.45
N GLU A 35 8.84 0.79 3.33
CA GLU A 35 9.32 1.63 4.43
C GLU A 35 8.26 2.66 4.81
N GLU A 36 7.89 2.72 6.09
CA GLU A 36 7.02 3.77 6.61
C GLU A 36 7.80 5.09 6.73
N MET A 37 7.38 6.10 5.98
CA MET A 37 8.07 7.38 5.90
C MET A 37 7.44 8.42 6.82
N PHE A 38 6.11 8.42 6.89
CA PHE A 38 5.33 9.37 7.66
C PHE A 38 3.95 8.77 7.96
N THR A 39 3.43 9.02 9.16
CA THR A 39 2.06 8.65 9.55
C THR A 39 1.44 9.74 10.41
N HIS A 40 0.24 10.16 10.05
CA HIS A 40 -0.63 11.03 10.83
C HIS A 40 -1.84 10.23 11.31
N ALA A 41 -1.73 9.70 12.53
CA ALA A 41 -2.82 9.02 13.22
C ALA A 41 -3.66 10.02 14.04
N LEU A 42 -4.97 9.77 14.08
CA LEU A 42 -5.92 10.46 14.94
C LEU A 42 -5.97 9.80 16.33
N ASP A 43 -6.58 10.48 17.30
CA ASP A 43 -6.72 9.98 18.67
C ASP A 43 -7.52 8.66 18.78
N ASP A 44 -8.36 8.36 17.78
CA ASP A 44 -9.12 7.11 17.68
C ASP A 44 -8.32 5.95 17.07
N GLY A 45 -7.07 6.20 16.66
CA GLY A 45 -6.16 5.23 16.08
C GLY A 45 -6.24 5.11 14.55
N ARG A 46 -7.20 5.77 13.89
CA ARG A 46 -7.28 5.78 12.42
C ARG A 46 -6.21 6.69 11.82
N VAL A 47 -5.70 6.32 10.66
CA VAL A 47 -4.71 7.06 9.89
C VAL A 47 -5.41 8.02 8.94
N LEU A 48 -5.23 9.32 9.18
CA LEU A 48 -5.71 10.35 8.26
C LEU A 48 -4.84 10.43 6.99
N HIS A 49 -3.52 10.24 7.15
CA HIS A 49 -2.55 10.25 6.05
C HIS A 49 -1.29 9.49 6.44
N ALA A 50 -0.87 8.52 5.64
CA ALA A 50 0.44 7.91 5.74
C ALA A 50 1.14 7.84 4.38
N GLU A 51 2.47 7.89 4.42
CA GLU A 51 3.34 7.73 3.27
C GLU A 51 4.20 6.50 3.48
N ILE A 52 4.10 5.53 2.58
CA ILE A 52 4.98 4.36 2.55
C ILE A 52 5.76 4.36 1.24
N SER A 53 7.00 3.88 1.29
CA SER A 53 7.86 3.81 0.11
C SER A 53 8.25 2.39 -0.26
N PHE A 54 8.40 2.14 -1.55
CA PHE A 54 8.94 0.92 -2.14
C PHE A 54 10.12 1.32 -3.02
N ASP A 55 11.35 1.07 -2.56
CA ASP A 55 12.57 1.44 -3.31
C ASP A 55 12.61 2.92 -3.73
N GLY A 56 12.06 3.81 -2.89
CA GLY A 56 11.98 5.25 -3.13
C GLY A 56 10.69 5.73 -3.82
N PHE A 57 9.85 4.85 -4.38
CA PHE A 57 8.54 5.21 -4.91
C PHE A 57 7.49 5.26 -3.80
N VAL A 58 6.69 6.31 -3.74
CA VAL A 58 5.74 6.53 -2.65
C VAL A 58 4.32 6.18 -3.08
N ILE A 59 3.56 5.56 -2.17
CA ILE A 59 2.10 5.56 -2.20
C ILE A 59 1.57 6.13 -0.88
N PHE A 60 0.35 6.65 -0.91
CA PHE A 60 -0.34 7.07 0.30
C PHE A 60 -1.33 6.01 0.77
N VAL A 61 -1.47 5.87 2.09
CA VAL A 61 -2.41 4.95 2.72
C VAL A 61 -3.23 5.74 3.74
N VAL A 62 -4.55 5.62 3.64
CA VAL A 62 -5.51 6.31 4.52
C VAL A 62 -6.57 5.34 5.00
N ASP A 63 -7.09 5.57 6.21
CA ASP A 63 -8.31 4.91 6.65
C ASP A 63 -9.54 5.49 5.94
N ASP A 64 -10.60 4.70 5.87
CA ASP A 64 -11.90 5.16 5.39
C ASP A 64 -12.60 6.02 6.46
N PHE A 65 -13.12 7.17 6.02
CA PHE A 65 -13.89 8.11 6.85
C PHE A 65 -15.28 8.35 6.23
N PRO A 66 -16.20 7.37 6.27
CA PRO A 66 -17.54 7.53 5.71
C PRO A 66 -18.27 8.77 6.23
N GLU A 67 -18.02 9.17 7.48
CA GLU A 67 -18.59 10.37 8.09
C GLU A 67 -18.20 11.67 7.37
N MET A 68 -17.05 11.69 6.68
CA MET A 68 -16.61 12.81 5.84
C MET A 68 -17.17 12.72 4.40
N ASN A 69 -17.85 11.62 4.07
CA ASN A 69 -18.40 11.34 2.75
C ASN A 69 -19.89 10.95 2.82
N ASN A 70 -20.71 11.74 3.51
CA ASN A 70 -22.17 11.53 3.63
C ASN A 70 -22.59 10.13 4.14
N GLY A 71 -21.75 9.49 4.95
CA GLY A 71 -21.97 8.13 5.46
C GLY A 71 -21.63 7.02 4.46
N VAL A 72 -21.00 7.35 3.32
CA VAL A 72 -20.63 6.38 2.28
C VAL A 72 -19.14 6.08 2.37
N GLY A 73 -18.80 4.81 2.63
CA GLY A 73 -17.41 4.37 2.63
C GLY A 73 -16.81 4.32 1.23
N SER A 74 -15.51 4.56 1.14
CA SER A 74 -14.74 4.53 -0.12
C SER A 74 -13.73 3.39 -0.17
N SER A 75 -13.59 2.60 0.90
CA SER A 75 -12.70 1.43 0.90
C SER A 75 -13.16 0.38 -0.11
N PRO A 76 -12.25 -0.46 -0.65
CA PRO A 76 -12.62 -1.58 -1.51
C PRO A 76 -13.67 -2.51 -0.88
N LYS A 77 -13.64 -2.69 0.43
CA LYS A 77 -14.60 -3.52 1.16
C LYS A 77 -15.99 -2.86 1.22
N ALA A 78 -16.04 -1.54 1.37
CA ALA A 78 -17.30 -0.78 1.37
C ALA A 78 -17.98 -0.77 -0.01
N ILE A 79 -17.20 -0.67 -1.09
CA ILE A 79 -17.73 -0.54 -2.47
C ILE A 79 -17.78 -1.87 -3.24
N GLY A 80 -17.28 -2.97 -2.66
CA GLY A 80 -17.32 -4.31 -3.26
C GLY A 80 -16.18 -4.64 -4.23
N GLY A 81 -15.07 -3.91 -4.19
CA GLY A 81 -13.87 -4.13 -4.99
C GLY A 81 -13.02 -2.88 -5.17
N SER A 82 -11.92 -2.99 -5.92
CA SER A 82 -11.10 -1.84 -6.35
C SER A 82 -11.08 -1.77 -7.88
N PRO A 83 -11.32 -0.60 -8.49
CA PRO A 83 -11.14 -0.43 -9.94
C PRO A 83 -9.67 -0.24 -10.33
N LEU A 84 -8.75 -0.14 -9.36
CA LEU A 84 -7.34 0.13 -9.58
C LEU A 84 -6.49 -1.10 -9.27
N VAL A 85 -5.51 -1.36 -10.12
CA VAL A 85 -4.40 -2.31 -9.90
C VAL A 85 -3.10 -1.52 -9.84
N LEU A 86 -2.27 -1.79 -8.84
CA LEU A 86 -0.92 -1.24 -8.73
C LEU A 86 0.08 -2.28 -9.24
N HIS A 87 0.89 -1.88 -10.21
CA HIS A 87 1.99 -2.71 -10.73
C HIS A 87 3.31 -2.29 -10.09
N ARG A 88 4.09 -3.26 -9.64
CA ARG A 88 5.45 -3.06 -9.16
C ARG A 88 6.40 -3.94 -9.96
N ASP A 89 7.34 -3.30 -10.65
CA ASP A 89 8.45 -4.00 -11.28
C ASP A 89 9.49 -4.37 -10.23
N VAL A 90 9.93 -5.62 -10.25
CA VAL A 90 10.95 -6.17 -9.35
C VAL A 90 11.97 -6.95 -10.14
N VAL A 91 13.17 -7.08 -9.59
CA VAL A 91 14.26 -7.84 -10.23
C VAL A 91 13.96 -9.34 -10.24
N ASP A 92 13.31 -9.84 -9.20
CA ASP A 92 12.97 -11.26 -9.03
C ASP A 92 11.50 -11.39 -8.60
N VAL A 93 10.64 -11.70 -9.57
CA VAL A 93 9.19 -11.80 -9.36
C VAL A 93 8.82 -13.03 -8.54
N ASP A 94 9.57 -14.12 -8.64
CA ASP A 94 9.29 -15.35 -7.91
C ASP A 94 9.59 -15.17 -6.42
N ALA A 95 10.74 -14.55 -6.10
CA ALA A 95 11.09 -14.23 -4.72
C ALA A 95 10.08 -13.23 -4.10
N ALA A 96 9.71 -12.18 -4.84
CA ALA A 96 8.73 -11.21 -4.38
C ALA A 96 7.35 -11.84 -4.15
N THR A 97 6.91 -12.71 -5.06
CA THR A 97 5.63 -13.43 -4.95
C THR A 97 5.62 -14.36 -3.73
N GLN A 98 6.69 -15.14 -3.53
CA GLN A 98 6.83 -16.00 -2.36
C GLN A 98 6.79 -15.23 -1.05
N GLN A 99 7.47 -14.08 -0.97
CA GLN A 99 7.44 -13.21 0.21
C GLN A 99 6.03 -12.69 0.50
N ALA A 100 5.33 -12.20 -0.53
CA ALA A 100 3.98 -11.68 -0.38
C ALA A 100 2.99 -12.76 0.09
N VAL A 101 3.04 -13.96 -0.51
CA VAL A 101 2.20 -15.09 -0.11
C VAL A 101 2.51 -15.52 1.33
N ALA A 102 3.79 -15.62 1.71
CA ALA A 102 4.19 -15.93 3.08
C ALA A 102 3.76 -14.84 4.09
N ALA A 103 3.60 -13.60 3.63
CA ALA A 103 3.09 -12.50 4.44
C ALA A 103 1.56 -12.54 4.63
N GLY A 104 0.83 -13.27 3.79
CA GLY A 104 -0.62 -13.43 3.83
C GLY A 104 -1.36 -12.96 2.58
N ALA A 105 -0.65 -12.62 1.50
CA ALA A 105 -1.28 -12.25 0.23
C ALA A 105 -1.94 -13.45 -0.45
N THR A 106 -3.04 -13.20 -1.17
CA THR A 106 -3.65 -14.17 -2.08
C THR A 106 -2.98 -14.08 -3.46
N LEU A 107 -2.60 -15.22 -4.02
CA LEU A 107 -2.08 -15.30 -5.38
C LEU A 107 -3.23 -15.62 -6.34
N ASP A 108 -3.73 -14.62 -7.06
CA ASP A 108 -4.82 -14.80 -8.03
C ASP A 108 -4.32 -15.35 -9.38
N PHE A 109 -3.18 -14.84 -9.86
CA PHE A 109 -2.50 -15.28 -11.07
C PHE A 109 -1.03 -15.55 -10.73
N GLY A 110 -0.57 -16.79 -10.97
CA GLY A 110 0.81 -17.16 -10.70
C GLY A 110 1.80 -16.40 -11.58
N SER A 111 3.04 -16.24 -11.10
CA SER A 111 4.14 -15.85 -11.98
C SER A 111 4.34 -16.97 -13.00
N GLU A 112 4.20 -16.63 -14.28
CA GLU A 112 4.49 -17.51 -15.40
C GLU A 112 5.52 -16.83 -16.30
N ASP A 113 6.57 -17.56 -16.68
CA ASP A 113 7.53 -17.10 -17.68
C ASP A 113 6.84 -17.10 -19.06
N MET A 114 6.42 -15.92 -19.51
CA MET A 114 5.63 -15.78 -20.72
C MET A 114 6.42 -15.41 -21.97
N PHE A 115 7.76 -15.39 -21.95
CA PHE A 115 8.61 -15.08 -23.11
C PHE A 115 10.00 -15.73 -23.04
#